data_AF-A0AAJ7LW47-F1
#
_entry.id   AF-A0AAJ7LW47-F1
#
_cell.length_a   1.000
_cell.length_b   1.000
_cell.length_c   1.000
_cell.angle_alpha   90.00
_cell.angle_beta   90.00
_cell.angle_gamma   90.00
#
_symmetry.space_group_name_H-M   'P 1'
#
loop_
_entity.id
_entity.type
_entity.pdbx_description
1 polymer ?
#
loop_
_entity_poly.entity_id
_entity_poly.type
_entity_poly.pdbx_seq_one_letter_code
_entity_poly.pdbx_strand_id
1 'polypeptide(L)'
;MEPISIVCAVFLFFSCHLQGSSALTPVFVQKGKDVLLEAMVADVPEDFDLLSWTFNKSDTLVTFSPVREPRVYDAYTGKVEPSVKNYSVKLKNLQEADSGVYTARLTRDREQTVAEYNVTVQDPVAPVELTVNSVSNSSDSCNLTVTCSTQDSHHISSTLTCDTKTCSQEGGERSKVTTSGASLLVYLVNDSIICNHSNRVSWTKDSKMIGEFCPRHAGQRTERYHVLPLVIGTVVAVIIIIAAVIVYHQKKMKKRKYETEKIENTVYAVPEVESPARPLVQSQADETSGPTSTYCLVGPHSEATGSTETRGNTLPDSLYSTVGKSSRA
;
A
#
# COMPACT_ATOMS: atom_id res chain seq x y z
N MET A 1 -49.26 -17.12 -5.29
CA MET A 1 -48.35 -18.04 -6.00
C MET A 1 -46.95 -17.53 -5.76
N GLU A 2 -46.05 -18.34 -5.18
CA GLU A 2 -44.58 -18.11 -5.13
C GLU A 2 -43.74 -19.38 -4.74
N PRO A 3 -44.22 -20.66 -4.84
CA PRO A 3 -43.37 -21.80 -4.43
C PRO A 3 -42.23 -22.11 -5.40
N ILE A 4 -42.35 -21.66 -6.65
CA ILE A 4 -41.48 -22.06 -7.77
C ILE A 4 -40.05 -21.54 -7.57
N SER A 5 -39.90 -20.30 -7.11
CA SER A 5 -38.59 -19.66 -6.90
C SER A 5 -37.72 -20.43 -5.90
N ILE A 6 -38.31 -20.81 -4.75
CA ILE A 6 -37.62 -21.58 -3.70
C ILE A 6 -37.33 -23.01 -4.18
N VAL A 7 -38.28 -23.67 -4.86
CA VAL A 7 -38.04 -25.03 -5.39
C VAL A 7 -36.91 -25.03 -6.41
N CYS A 8 -36.84 -24.04 -7.31
CA CYS A 8 -35.73 -23.90 -8.25
C CYS A 8 -34.39 -23.61 -7.55
N ALA A 9 -34.36 -22.73 -6.54
CA ALA A 9 -33.15 -22.44 -5.78
C ALA A 9 -32.63 -23.68 -5.04
N VAL A 10 -33.52 -24.45 -4.40
CA VAL A 10 -33.17 -25.72 -3.73
C VAL A 10 -32.73 -26.78 -4.75
N PHE A 11 -33.38 -26.88 -5.91
CA PHE A 11 -32.94 -27.79 -6.98
C PHE A 11 -31.55 -27.45 -7.50
N LEU A 12 -31.23 -26.17 -7.70
CA LEU A 12 -29.90 -25.73 -8.13
C LEU A 12 -28.83 -26.06 -7.09
N PHE A 13 -29.13 -25.85 -5.79
CA PHE A 13 -28.24 -26.26 -4.70
C PHE A 13 -28.03 -27.78 -4.66
N PHE A 14 -29.09 -28.58 -4.81
CA PHE A 14 -28.98 -30.05 -4.85
C PHE A 14 -28.28 -30.56 -6.11
N SER A 15 -28.46 -29.91 -7.26
CA SER A 15 -27.80 -30.26 -8.52
C SER A 15 -26.28 -30.11 -8.41
N CYS A 16 -25.78 -29.09 -7.70
CA CYS A 16 -24.35 -28.93 -7.42
C CYS A 16 -23.76 -30.06 -6.56
N HIS A 17 -24.57 -30.81 -5.80
CA HIS A 17 -24.11 -31.92 -4.95
C HIS A 17 -24.21 -33.30 -5.60
N LEU A 18 -24.78 -33.44 -6.81
CA LEU A 18 -24.98 -34.74 -7.47
C LEU A 18 -24.05 -35.06 -8.65
N GLN A 19 -23.07 -34.19 -8.93
CA GLN A 19 -22.03 -34.48 -9.91
C GLN A 19 -20.63 -34.36 -9.30
N GLY A 20 -20.17 -35.49 -8.72
CA GLY A 20 -18.76 -35.77 -8.46
C GLY A 20 -17.98 -35.93 -9.77
N SER A 21 -17.94 -34.88 -10.58
CA SER A 21 -17.12 -34.77 -11.77
C SER A 21 -15.71 -34.41 -11.33
N SER A 22 -14.85 -35.43 -11.16
CA SER A 22 -13.44 -35.28 -10.79
C SER A 22 -12.69 -34.49 -11.86
N ALA A 23 -12.67 -33.17 -11.70
CA ALA A 23 -12.21 -32.25 -12.72
C ALA A 23 -10.70 -32.37 -12.95
N LEU A 24 -10.31 -32.60 -14.21
CA LEU A 24 -8.92 -32.71 -14.64
C LEU A 24 -8.12 -31.46 -14.23
N THR A 25 -7.36 -31.60 -13.15
CA THR A 25 -6.74 -30.47 -12.46
C THR A 25 -5.34 -30.22 -13.02
N PRO A 26 -5.07 -29.04 -13.63
CA PRO A 26 -3.76 -28.76 -14.21
C PRO A 26 -2.72 -28.45 -13.13
N VAL A 27 -1.61 -29.18 -13.15
CA VAL A 27 -0.50 -29.06 -12.18
C VAL A 27 0.79 -28.78 -12.94
N PHE A 28 1.40 -27.64 -12.70
CA PHE A 28 2.66 -27.23 -13.34
C PHE A 28 3.82 -27.46 -12.39
N VAL A 29 4.83 -28.23 -12.82
CA VAL A 29 5.96 -28.66 -11.98
C VAL A 29 7.27 -28.27 -12.65
N GLN A 30 8.19 -27.63 -11.92
CA GLN A 30 9.53 -27.38 -12.45
C GLN A 30 10.28 -28.72 -12.56
N LYS A 31 10.92 -28.96 -13.70
CA LYS A 31 11.76 -30.14 -13.95
C LYS A 31 12.78 -30.37 -12.82
N GLY A 32 12.93 -31.64 -12.42
CA GLY A 32 13.78 -32.06 -11.30
C GLY A 32 13.23 -31.72 -9.91
N LYS A 33 11.97 -31.27 -9.79
CA LYS A 33 11.25 -31.17 -8.51
C LYS A 33 10.36 -32.39 -8.28
N ASP A 34 9.86 -32.51 -7.07
CA ASP A 34 8.85 -33.47 -6.67
C ASP A 34 7.46 -32.80 -6.69
N VAL A 35 6.38 -33.59 -6.80
CA VAL A 35 5.01 -33.12 -6.57
C VAL A 35 4.19 -34.17 -5.81
N LEU A 36 3.33 -33.71 -4.90
CA LEU A 36 2.31 -34.55 -4.25
C LEU A 36 1.00 -34.42 -5.03
N LEU A 37 0.45 -35.55 -5.46
CA LEU A 37 -0.89 -35.64 -6.01
C LEU A 37 -1.80 -36.31 -4.97
N GLU A 38 -2.80 -35.56 -4.50
CA GLU A 38 -3.69 -36.02 -3.43
C GLU A 38 -4.93 -36.72 -4.00
N ALA A 39 -5.37 -37.81 -3.37
CA ALA A 39 -6.69 -38.36 -3.63
C ALA A 39 -7.73 -37.37 -3.10
N MET A 40 -8.62 -36.83 -3.96
CA MET A 40 -9.54 -35.73 -3.62
C MET A 40 -10.78 -36.25 -2.87
N VAL A 41 -10.56 -36.89 -1.72
CA VAL A 41 -11.62 -37.59 -1.00
C VAL A 41 -11.60 -37.19 0.47
N ALA A 42 -12.65 -36.47 0.90
CA ALA A 42 -12.92 -36.24 2.31
C ALA A 42 -13.23 -37.56 3.05
N ASP A 43 -13.87 -38.49 2.33
CA ASP A 43 -14.27 -39.81 2.81
C ASP A 43 -13.88 -40.88 1.78
N VAL A 44 -12.66 -41.44 1.86
CA VAL A 44 -12.42 -42.76 1.24
C VAL A 44 -13.18 -43.78 2.11
N PRO A 45 -14.15 -44.53 1.58
CA PRO A 45 -14.87 -45.53 2.38
C PRO A 45 -13.91 -46.59 2.89
N GLU A 46 -13.99 -46.97 4.17
CA GLU A 46 -13.05 -47.92 4.79
C GLU A 46 -13.06 -49.32 4.12
N ASP A 47 -14.14 -49.64 3.41
CA ASP A 47 -14.47 -50.92 2.78
C ASP A 47 -14.22 -50.95 1.26
N PHE A 48 -13.26 -50.16 0.76
CA PHE A 48 -12.84 -50.21 -0.65
C PHE A 48 -11.95 -51.43 -0.96
N ASP A 49 -12.08 -52.03 -2.15
CA ASP A 49 -11.27 -53.19 -2.54
C ASP A 49 -9.84 -52.79 -2.93
N LEU A 50 -9.72 -51.72 -3.73
CA LEU A 50 -8.45 -51.26 -4.31
C LEU A 50 -8.51 -49.76 -4.63
N LEU A 51 -7.40 -49.05 -4.42
CA LEU A 51 -7.19 -47.72 -5.02
C LEU A 51 -5.93 -47.79 -5.87
N SER A 52 -6.05 -47.45 -7.16
CA SER A 52 -4.95 -47.45 -8.11
C SER A 52 -4.62 -46.05 -8.58
N TRP A 53 -3.33 -45.74 -8.72
CA TRP A 53 -2.88 -44.59 -9.48
C TRP A 53 -2.40 -45.04 -10.84
N THR A 54 -2.89 -44.38 -11.89
CA THR A 54 -2.60 -44.69 -13.30
C THR A 54 -2.06 -43.48 -14.04
N PHE A 55 -1.07 -43.69 -14.91
CA PHE A 55 -0.50 -42.70 -15.82
C PHE A 55 -1.02 -42.95 -17.24
N ASN A 56 -1.50 -41.89 -17.89
CA ASN A 56 -2.05 -41.91 -19.25
C ASN A 56 -3.08 -43.05 -19.52
N LYS A 57 -3.82 -43.43 -18.46
CA LYS A 57 -4.85 -44.48 -18.40
C LYS A 57 -4.38 -45.94 -18.56
N SER A 58 -3.16 -46.22 -19.01
CA SER A 58 -2.63 -47.58 -19.18
C SER A 58 -1.76 -48.05 -18.02
N ASP A 59 -0.89 -47.18 -17.51
CA ASP A 59 0.26 -47.63 -16.72
C ASP A 59 -0.04 -47.49 -15.23
N THR A 60 -0.11 -48.59 -14.48
CA THR A 60 -0.33 -48.55 -13.02
C THR A 60 0.97 -48.24 -12.30
N LEU A 61 1.02 -47.15 -11.52
CA LEU A 61 2.21 -46.76 -10.76
C LEU A 61 2.27 -47.44 -9.40
N VAL A 62 1.13 -47.43 -8.70
CA VAL A 62 0.98 -47.99 -7.35
C VAL A 62 -0.48 -48.36 -7.09
N THR A 63 -0.68 -49.43 -6.32
CA THR A 63 -1.98 -49.80 -5.75
C THR A 63 -1.95 -49.78 -4.22
N PHE A 64 -3.04 -49.32 -3.63
CA PHE A 64 -3.32 -49.31 -2.19
C PHE A 64 -4.51 -50.24 -1.90
N SER A 65 -4.56 -50.79 -0.69
CA SER A 65 -5.70 -51.57 -0.17
C SER A 65 -5.84 -51.34 1.35
N PRO A 66 -7.00 -51.59 1.98
CA PRO A 66 -7.15 -51.41 3.43
C PRO A 66 -6.26 -52.35 4.27
N VAL A 67 -5.85 -53.50 3.72
CA VAL A 67 -5.30 -54.64 4.49
C VAL A 67 -3.80 -54.88 4.20
N ARG A 68 -3.25 -54.31 3.13
CA ARG A 68 -1.87 -54.56 2.68
C ARG A 68 -1.14 -53.26 2.36
N GLU A 69 0.18 -53.26 2.58
CA GLU A 69 1.07 -52.16 2.22
C GLU A 69 0.95 -51.79 0.72
N PRO A 70 1.18 -50.51 0.34
CA PRO A 70 1.02 -50.09 -1.04
C PRO A 70 2.05 -50.76 -1.96
N ARG A 71 1.58 -51.35 -3.06
CA ARG A 71 2.43 -52.00 -4.06
C ARG A 71 2.79 -51.01 -5.17
N VAL A 72 3.98 -50.41 -5.10
CA VAL A 72 4.59 -49.71 -6.23
C VAL A 72 4.99 -50.74 -7.30
N TYR A 73 4.83 -50.40 -8.57
CA TYR A 73 5.19 -51.27 -9.70
C TYR A 73 6.63 -51.00 -10.14
N ASP A 74 7.34 -52.04 -10.60
CA ASP A 74 8.81 -52.05 -10.75
C ASP A 74 9.35 -50.84 -11.53
N ALA A 75 8.71 -50.45 -12.64
CA ALA A 75 9.08 -49.30 -13.48
C ALA A 75 8.98 -47.92 -12.79
N TYR A 76 8.26 -47.85 -11.68
CA TYR A 76 8.02 -46.65 -10.87
C TYR A 76 8.76 -46.67 -9.52
N THR A 77 9.52 -47.74 -9.24
CA THR A 77 10.35 -47.86 -8.03
C THR A 77 11.29 -46.66 -7.90
N GLY A 78 11.29 -45.99 -6.74
CA GLY A 78 12.09 -44.81 -6.48
C GLY A 78 11.60 -43.51 -7.15
N LYS A 79 10.89 -43.58 -8.29
CA LYS A 79 10.16 -42.45 -8.89
C LYS A 79 8.90 -42.08 -8.10
N VAL A 80 8.24 -43.04 -7.47
CA VAL A 80 6.97 -42.85 -6.75
C VAL A 80 7.13 -43.23 -5.28
N GLU A 81 6.63 -42.36 -4.40
CA GLU A 81 6.53 -42.59 -2.95
C GLU A 81 5.05 -42.53 -2.53
N PRO A 82 4.44 -43.65 -2.09
CA PRO A 82 3.05 -43.67 -1.67
C PRO A 82 2.85 -43.14 -0.24
N SER A 83 1.91 -42.21 -0.07
CA SER A 83 1.46 -41.71 1.23
C SER A 83 0.25 -42.51 1.69
N VAL A 84 0.49 -43.53 2.55
CA VAL A 84 -0.52 -44.48 3.04
C VAL A 84 -1.74 -43.77 3.62
N LYS A 85 -1.53 -42.74 4.46
CA LYS A 85 -2.59 -42.08 5.25
C LYS A 85 -3.72 -41.48 4.39
N ASN A 86 -3.37 -40.95 3.22
CA ASN A 86 -4.30 -40.21 2.34
C ASN A 86 -4.42 -40.88 0.95
N TYR A 87 -3.92 -42.11 0.78
CA TYR A 87 -3.84 -42.82 -0.50
C TYR A 87 -3.25 -42.01 -1.67
N SER A 88 -2.38 -41.05 -1.33
CA SER A 88 -1.84 -40.02 -2.21
C SER A 88 -0.47 -40.42 -2.74
N VAL A 89 -0.02 -39.89 -3.87
CA VAL A 89 1.29 -40.23 -4.46
C VAL A 89 2.20 -39.02 -4.54
N LYS A 90 3.41 -39.15 -4.02
CA LYS A 90 4.49 -38.22 -4.26
C LYS A 90 5.33 -38.71 -5.43
N LEU A 91 5.24 -38.00 -6.55
CA LEU A 91 6.09 -38.17 -7.71
C LEU A 91 7.42 -37.44 -7.46
N LYS A 92 8.55 -38.05 -7.85
CA LYS A 92 9.90 -37.54 -7.55
C LYS A 92 10.70 -37.19 -8.80
N ASN A 93 11.51 -36.12 -8.70
CA ASN A 93 12.49 -35.72 -9.72
C ASN A 93 11.91 -35.70 -11.15
N LEU A 94 10.74 -35.08 -11.34
CA LEU A 94 9.96 -35.18 -12.57
C LEU A 94 10.72 -34.63 -13.78
N GLN A 95 10.69 -35.37 -14.89
CA GLN A 95 11.22 -34.96 -16.18
C GLN A 95 10.08 -34.61 -17.15
N GLU A 96 10.40 -33.95 -18.27
CA GLU A 96 9.42 -33.58 -19.30
C GLU A 96 8.56 -34.78 -19.77
N ALA A 97 9.20 -35.95 -19.94
CA ALA A 97 8.54 -37.20 -20.31
C ALA A 97 7.65 -37.82 -19.21
N ASP A 98 7.72 -37.35 -17.97
CA ASP A 98 6.78 -37.71 -16.90
C ASP A 98 5.51 -36.82 -16.92
N SER A 99 5.37 -35.91 -17.90
CA SER A 99 4.15 -35.13 -18.12
C SER A 99 3.02 -35.99 -18.67
N GLY A 100 1.79 -35.76 -18.22
CA GLY A 100 0.61 -36.51 -18.66
C GLY A 100 -0.52 -36.50 -17.64
N VAL A 101 -1.53 -37.35 -17.87
CA VAL A 101 -2.69 -37.48 -16.98
C VAL A 101 -2.41 -38.55 -15.93
N TYR A 102 -2.51 -38.15 -14.66
CA TYR A 102 -2.41 -39.01 -13.48
C TYR A 102 -3.81 -39.16 -12.87
N THR A 103 -4.42 -40.34 -13.02
CA THR A 103 -5.77 -40.64 -12.55
C THR A 103 -5.71 -41.59 -11.36
N ALA A 104 -6.28 -41.17 -10.22
CA ALA A 104 -6.54 -42.03 -9.07
C ALA A 104 -7.94 -42.65 -9.20
N ARG A 105 -8.02 -43.98 -9.16
CA ARG A 105 -9.29 -44.73 -9.27
C ARG A 105 -9.50 -45.62 -8.06
N LEU A 106 -10.66 -45.46 -7.44
CA LEU A 106 -11.17 -46.30 -6.36
C LEU A 106 -12.02 -47.42 -6.96
N THR A 107 -11.87 -48.64 -6.47
CA THR A 107 -12.68 -49.80 -6.82
C THR A 107 -13.44 -50.29 -5.58
N ARG A 108 -14.76 -50.39 -5.72
CA ARG A 108 -15.65 -51.22 -4.89
C ARG A 108 -16.59 -51.97 -5.85
N ASP A 109 -17.91 -51.87 -5.68
CA ASP A 109 -18.92 -52.39 -6.64
C ASP A 109 -18.74 -51.89 -8.08
N ARG A 110 -18.08 -50.74 -8.24
CA ARG A 110 -17.73 -50.07 -9.51
C ARG A 110 -16.38 -49.37 -9.36
N GLU A 111 -15.79 -49.01 -10.49
CA GLU A 111 -14.65 -48.09 -10.55
C GLU A 111 -15.13 -46.63 -10.53
N GLN A 112 -14.48 -45.79 -9.73
CA GLN A 112 -14.73 -44.35 -9.62
C GLN A 112 -13.40 -43.58 -9.66
N THR A 113 -13.29 -42.60 -10.55
CA THR A 113 -12.16 -41.63 -10.53
C THR A 113 -12.31 -40.72 -9.30
N VAL A 114 -11.36 -40.80 -8.37
CA VAL A 114 -11.35 -40.02 -7.11
C VAL A 114 -10.30 -38.89 -7.09
N ALA A 115 -9.43 -38.83 -8.09
CA ALA A 115 -8.67 -37.63 -8.47
C ALA A 115 -8.21 -37.75 -9.92
N GLU A 116 -8.08 -36.64 -10.62
CA GLU A 116 -7.41 -36.63 -11.93
C GLU A 116 -6.62 -35.34 -12.13
N TYR A 117 -5.33 -35.48 -12.42
CA TYR A 117 -4.40 -34.36 -12.58
C TYR A 117 -3.73 -34.40 -13.95
N ASN A 118 -3.69 -33.27 -14.64
CA ASN A 118 -2.85 -33.08 -15.83
C ASN A 118 -1.53 -32.45 -15.39
N VAL A 119 -0.51 -33.27 -15.18
CA VAL A 119 0.82 -32.82 -14.76
C VAL A 119 1.61 -32.37 -15.98
N THR A 120 1.99 -31.10 -16.03
CA THR A 120 2.83 -30.51 -17.06
C THR A 120 4.16 -30.12 -16.44
N VAL A 121 5.24 -30.83 -16.80
CA VAL A 121 6.59 -30.55 -16.33
C VAL A 121 7.25 -29.54 -17.26
N GLN A 122 7.82 -28.47 -16.71
CA GLN A 122 8.47 -27.40 -17.48
C GLN A 122 9.91 -27.17 -17.00
N ASP A 123 10.83 -26.96 -17.94
CA ASP A 123 12.14 -26.39 -17.63
C ASP A 123 11.99 -24.97 -17.05
N PRO A 124 12.95 -24.52 -16.20
CA PRO A 124 13.01 -23.13 -15.78
C PRO A 124 13.32 -22.22 -16.98
N VAL A 125 12.69 -21.04 -17.02
CA VAL A 125 12.94 -20.06 -18.09
C VAL A 125 14.36 -19.48 -18.02
N ALA A 126 14.97 -19.30 -19.18
CA ALA A 126 16.30 -18.72 -19.29
C ALA A 126 16.37 -17.27 -18.75
N PRO A 127 17.55 -16.82 -18.29
CA PRO A 127 17.81 -15.41 -18.00
C PRO A 127 17.55 -14.50 -19.20
N VAL A 128 17.05 -13.30 -18.90
CA VAL A 128 16.93 -12.20 -19.87
C VAL A 128 18.06 -11.20 -19.72
N GLU A 129 18.31 -10.49 -20.80
CA GLU A 129 19.11 -9.27 -20.85
C GLU A 129 18.25 -8.15 -21.45
N LEU A 130 18.32 -6.94 -20.87
CA LEU A 130 17.63 -5.75 -21.34
C LEU A 130 18.65 -4.71 -21.80
N THR A 131 18.87 -4.62 -23.11
CA THR A 131 19.79 -3.66 -23.73
C THR A 131 19.10 -2.34 -24.04
N VAL A 132 19.82 -1.23 -23.92
CA VAL A 132 19.44 0.07 -24.49
C VAL A 132 20.23 0.26 -25.78
N ASN A 133 19.53 0.24 -26.92
CA ASN A 133 20.14 0.22 -28.25
C ASN A 133 20.42 1.64 -28.76
N SER A 134 19.55 2.58 -28.43
CA SER A 134 19.68 3.99 -28.78
C SER A 134 18.88 4.88 -27.83
N VAL A 135 19.28 6.15 -27.74
CA VAL A 135 18.59 7.19 -26.95
C VAL A 135 18.44 8.42 -27.84
N SER A 136 17.21 8.88 -28.03
CA SER A 136 16.88 10.12 -28.71
C SER A 136 16.39 11.11 -27.67
N ASN A 137 17.21 12.11 -27.34
CA ASN A 137 16.95 13.10 -26.29
C ASN A 137 16.87 14.52 -26.87
N SER A 138 15.88 15.28 -26.44
CA SER A 138 15.53 16.62 -26.90
C SER A 138 14.95 17.44 -25.74
N SER A 139 14.70 18.73 -25.92
CA SER A 139 14.07 19.56 -24.87
C SER A 139 12.69 19.06 -24.45
N ASP A 140 11.96 18.43 -25.36
CA ASP A 140 10.52 18.15 -25.24
C ASP A 140 10.22 16.64 -25.07
N SER A 141 11.18 15.78 -25.41
CA SER A 141 11.03 14.32 -25.37
C SER A 141 12.38 13.61 -25.16
N CYS A 142 12.36 12.49 -24.43
CA CYS A 142 13.48 11.57 -24.36
C CYS A 142 12.98 10.13 -24.51
N ASN A 143 13.37 9.50 -25.60
CA ASN A 143 12.89 8.19 -26.04
C ASN A 143 14.08 7.22 -26.14
N LEU A 144 13.95 6.05 -25.53
CA LEU A 144 14.94 4.97 -25.55
C LEU A 144 14.43 3.86 -26.46
N THR A 145 15.20 3.37 -27.42
CA THR A 145 14.91 2.08 -28.05
C THR A 145 15.63 0.99 -27.26
N VAL A 146 14.88 0.04 -26.73
CA VAL A 146 15.37 -1.07 -25.91
C VAL A 146 15.05 -2.41 -26.56
N THR A 147 15.95 -3.38 -26.43
CA THR A 147 15.66 -4.79 -26.72
C THR A 147 15.71 -5.57 -25.44
N CYS A 148 14.71 -6.44 -25.22
CA CYS A 148 14.85 -7.54 -24.31
C CYS A 148 15.03 -8.84 -25.09
N SER A 149 15.92 -9.70 -24.63
CA SER A 149 16.21 -11.00 -25.25
C SER A 149 16.57 -12.05 -24.20
N THR A 150 16.25 -13.32 -24.48
CA THR A 150 16.80 -14.45 -23.71
C THR A 150 18.22 -14.80 -24.15
N GLN A 151 19.03 -15.21 -23.18
CA GLN A 151 20.43 -15.61 -23.37
C GLN A 151 20.60 -17.05 -23.91
N ASP A 152 19.52 -17.72 -24.31
CA ASP A 152 19.48 -19.15 -24.64
C ASP A 152 19.19 -19.43 -26.12
N SER A 153 19.31 -20.71 -26.51
CA SER A 153 19.13 -21.18 -27.90
C SER A 153 17.73 -20.96 -28.50
N HIS A 154 16.74 -20.55 -27.70
CA HIS A 154 15.41 -20.21 -28.19
C HIS A 154 15.25 -18.72 -28.54
N HIS A 155 16.20 -17.87 -28.14
CA HIS A 155 16.34 -16.44 -28.52
C HIS A 155 15.00 -15.71 -28.74
N ILE A 156 14.10 -15.77 -27.76
CA ILE A 156 12.92 -14.92 -27.77
C ILE A 156 13.34 -13.49 -27.43
N SER A 157 13.11 -12.59 -28.37
CA SER A 157 13.33 -11.15 -28.20
C SER A 157 12.12 -10.31 -28.56
N SER A 158 12.05 -9.11 -27.97
CA SER A 158 11.14 -8.02 -28.33
C SER A 158 11.90 -6.69 -28.22
N THR A 159 11.63 -5.76 -29.14
CA THR A 159 12.26 -4.45 -29.23
C THR A 159 11.17 -3.38 -29.15
N LEU A 160 11.34 -2.42 -28.25
CA LEU A 160 10.34 -1.39 -27.95
C LEU A 160 10.98 -0.01 -27.88
N THR A 161 10.17 1.02 -28.14
CA THR A 161 10.52 2.41 -27.82
C THR A 161 9.83 2.79 -26.51
N CYS A 162 10.62 3.20 -25.53
CA CYS A 162 10.19 3.68 -24.21
C CYS A 162 10.35 5.20 -24.11
N ASP A 163 9.41 5.86 -23.44
CA ASP A 163 9.57 7.22 -22.93
C ASP A 163 9.45 7.23 -21.39
N THR A 164 9.53 8.40 -20.76
CA THR A 164 9.41 8.57 -19.29
C THR A 164 8.07 8.13 -18.67
N LYS A 165 7.11 7.62 -19.45
CA LYS A 165 5.74 7.28 -19.01
C LYS A 165 5.26 5.92 -19.53
N THR A 166 5.74 5.49 -20.70
CA THR A 166 5.20 4.37 -21.48
C THR A 166 6.30 3.63 -22.24
N CYS A 167 5.98 2.44 -22.79
CA CYS A 167 6.71 1.92 -23.94
C CYS A 167 5.76 1.21 -24.89
N SER A 168 6.06 1.27 -26.19
CA SER A 168 5.31 0.66 -27.28
C SER A 168 6.23 -0.12 -28.22
N GLN A 169 5.68 -1.12 -28.91
CA GLN A 169 6.37 -1.83 -29.99
C GLN A 169 5.79 -1.38 -31.33
N GLU A 170 6.65 -1.12 -32.31
CA GLU A 170 6.20 -0.76 -33.66
C GLU A 170 5.46 -1.94 -34.28
N GLY A 171 4.16 -1.75 -34.57
CA GLY A 171 3.31 -2.73 -35.23
C GLY A 171 2.64 -3.79 -34.35
N GLY A 172 2.75 -3.79 -33.01
CA GLY A 172 2.12 -4.88 -32.24
C GLY A 172 2.20 -4.87 -30.71
N GLU A 173 1.91 -6.07 -30.16
CA GLU A 173 1.75 -6.33 -28.73
C GLU A 173 3.08 -6.30 -27.96
N ARG A 174 3.04 -5.79 -26.72
CA ARG A 174 4.19 -5.68 -25.80
C ARG A 174 4.60 -7.00 -25.13
N SER A 175 3.81 -8.05 -25.32
CA SER A 175 4.05 -9.43 -24.88
C SER A 175 4.31 -10.32 -26.10
N LYS A 176 5.22 -11.29 -25.95
CA LYS A 176 5.48 -12.32 -26.95
C LYS A 176 5.48 -13.69 -26.27
N VAL A 177 4.72 -14.65 -26.81
CA VAL A 177 4.53 -15.98 -26.21
C VAL A 177 5.23 -17.05 -27.06
N THR A 178 5.86 -18.01 -26.40
CA THR A 178 6.55 -19.16 -27.00
C THR A 178 5.63 -20.38 -27.10
N THR A 179 5.99 -21.34 -27.97
CA THR A 179 5.30 -22.64 -28.08
C THR A 179 5.34 -23.46 -26.77
N SER A 180 6.35 -23.26 -25.92
CA SER A 180 6.46 -23.84 -24.58
C SER A 180 5.60 -23.14 -23.50
N GLY A 181 4.80 -22.13 -23.87
CA GLY A 181 3.92 -21.41 -22.96
C GLY A 181 4.63 -20.42 -22.03
N ALA A 182 5.91 -20.12 -22.28
CA ALA A 182 6.62 -19.01 -21.64
C ALA A 182 6.31 -17.69 -22.38
N SER A 183 6.20 -16.60 -21.62
CA SER A 183 5.96 -15.24 -22.12
C SER A 183 7.14 -14.32 -21.81
N LEU A 184 7.54 -13.52 -22.81
CA LEU A 184 8.42 -12.38 -22.65
C LEU A 184 7.55 -11.11 -22.61
N LEU A 185 7.59 -10.37 -21.50
CA LEU A 185 6.83 -9.15 -21.29
C LEU A 185 7.76 -8.03 -20.79
N VAL A 186 7.79 -6.92 -21.51
CA VAL A 186 8.41 -5.68 -21.03
C VAL A 186 7.32 -4.81 -20.38
N TYR A 187 7.61 -4.12 -19.29
CA TYR A 187 6.70 -3.15 -18.65
C TYR A 187 7.49 -2.00 -17.99
N LEU A 188 6.81 -0.97 -17.47
CA LEU A 188 7.43 0.19 -16.82
C LEU A 188 6.92 0.30 -15.39
N VAL A 189 7.81 0.48 -14.40
CA VAL A 189 7.48 0.72 -12.99
C VAL A 189 8.48 1.70 -12.40
N ASN A 190 8.01 2.79 -11.78
CA ASN A 190 8.84 3.76 -11.05
C ASN A 190 10.08 4.23 -11.83
N ASP A 191 9.88 4.71 -13.07
CA ASP A 191 10.94 5.09 -14.02
C ASP A 191 11.93 3.97 -14.41
N SER A 192 11.72 2.72 -13.98
CA SER A 192 12.47 1.56 -14.44
C SER A 192 11.73 0.85 -15.57
N ILE A 193 12.42 0.65 -16.69
CA ILE A 193 12.03 -0.34 -17.69
C ILE A 193 12.36 -1.70 -17.07
N ILE A 194 11.42 -2.63 -17.11
CA ILE A 194 11.58 -4.01 -16.64
C ILE A 194 11.25 -4.93 -17.81
N CYS A 195 12.11 -5.91 -18.07
CA CYS A 195 11.75 -7.08 -18.85
C CYS A 195 11.60 -8.28 -17.94
N ASN A 196 10.55 -9.07 -18.12
CA ASN A 196 10.26 -10.30 -17.41
C ASN A 196 10.04 -11.43 -18.43
N HIS A 197 10.74 -12.54 -18.25
CA HIS A 197 10.48 -13.80 -18.94
C HIS A 197 9.90 -14.78 -17.93
N SER A 198 8.73 -15.35 -18.20
CA SER A 198 8.00 -16.19 -17.23
C SER A 198 7.25 -17.33 -17.88
N ASN A 199 7.25 -18.51 -17.26
CA ASN A 199 6.34 -19.61 -17.57
C ASN A 199 5.46 -19.94 -16.35
N ARG A 200 4.85 -21.13 -16.29
CA ARG A 200 3.96 -21.49 -15.17
C ARG A 200 4.71 -21.88 -13.88
N VAL A 201 6.03 -22.06 -13.94
CA VAL A 201 6.84 -22.60 -12.84
C VAL A 201 8.00 -21.70 -12.40
N SER A 202 8.35 -20.69 -13.22
CA SER A 202 9.56 -19.88 -13.03
C SER A 202 9.47 -18.53 -13.75
N TRP A 203 10.29 -17.57 -13.31
CA TRP A 203 10.45 -16.27 -13.97
C TRP A 203 11.86 -15.70 -13.76
N THR A 204 12.33 -14.88 -14.70
CA THR A 204 13.59 -14.11 -14.64
C THR A 204 13.33 -12.68 -15.10
N LYS A 205 14.12 -11.70 -14.62
CA LYS A 205 14.00 -10.30 -15.04
C LYS A 205 15.34 -9.58 -15.12
N ASP A 206 15.40 -8.58 -16.00
CA ASP A 206 16.41 -7.51 -16.00
C ASP A 206 15.68 -6.15 -16.09
N SER A 207 16.34 -5.10 -15.63
CA SER A 207 15.75 -3.77 -15.48
C SER A 207 16.78 -2.66 -15.63
N LYS A 208 16.44 -1.59 -16.35
CA LYS A 208 17.27 -0.38 -16.53
C LYS A 208 16.48 0.86 -16.13
N MET A 209 17.12 1.82 -15.46
CA MET A 209 16.44 3.03 -14.99
C MET A 209 16.48 4.11 -16.07
N ILE A 210 15.32 4.67 -16.44
CA ILE A 210 15.23 5.71 -17.46
C ILE A 210 16.09 6.94 -17.10
N GLY A 211 16.21 7.26 -15.81
CA GLY A 211 17.02 8.39 -15.32
C GLY A 211 18.52 8.31 -15.64
N GLU A 212 19.06 7.12 -15.94
CA GLU A 212 20.46 6.91 -16.34
C GLU A 212 20.72 7.40 -17.78
N PHE A 213 19.70 7.36 -18.65
CA PHE A 213 19.77 7.65 -20.09
C PHE A 213 19.06 8.96 -20.47
N CYS A 214 17.96 9.24 -19.77
CA CYS A 214 17.13 10.43 -19.86
C CYS A 214 17.23 11.20 -18.53
N PRO A 215 18.35 11.91 -18.28
CA PRO A 215 18.48 12.73 -17.08
C PRO A 215 17.36 13.77 -17.07
N ARG A 216 16.49 13.71 -16.05
CA ARG A 216 15.49 14.76 -15.86
C ARG A 216 16.23 16.08 -15.61
N HIS A 217 16.22 16.96 -16.60
CA HIS A 217 16.41 18.38 -16.34
C HIS A 217 15.38 18.75 -15.27
N ALA A 218 15.87 19.10 -14.08
CA ALA A 218 15.06 19.73 -13.04
C ALA A 218 14.67 21.10 -13.58
N GLY A 219 13.59 21.13 -14.37
CA GLY A 219 13.14 22.30 -15.12
C GLY A 219 13.09 23.49 -14.18
N GLN A 220 13.74 24.59 -14.57
CA GLN A 220 14.00 25.72 -13.68
C GLN A 220 12.71 26.11 -12.96
N ARG A 221 12.64 25.78 -11.67
CA ARG A 221 11.51 26.09 -10.81
C ARG A 221 11.65 27.53 -10.36
N THR A 222 11.62 28.44 -11.34
CA THR A 222 12.03 29.84 -11.21
C THR A 222 11.35 30.45 -10.00
N GLU A 223 12.18 30.88 -9.05
CA GLU A 223 11.82 31.01 -7.63
C GLU A 223 10.58 31.90 -7.41
N ARG A 224 9.41 31.26 -7.29
CA ARG A 224 8.16 31.93 -6.86
C ARG A 224 8.24 32.41 -5.40
N TYR A 225 9.36 32.13 -4.73
CA TYR A 225 9.74 32.64 -3.42
C TYR A 225 10.18 34.11 -3.43
N HIS A 226 10.54 34.72 -4.57
CA HIS A 226 10.94 36.14 -4.58
C HIS A 226 9.78 37.14 -4.39
N VAL A 227 8.54 36.77 -4.73
CA VAL A 227 7.36 37.64 -4.51
C VAL A 227 6.91 37.67 -3.04
N LEU A 228 7.15 36.61 -2.28
CA LEU A 228 6.72 36.51 -0.88
C LEU A 228 7.39 37.54 0.05
N PRO A 229 8.73 37.71 0.09
CA PRO A 229 9.37 38.73 0.92
C PRO A 229 9.06 40.15 0.45
N LEU A 230 8.79 40.36 -0.86
CA LEU A 230 8.38 41.66 -1.40
C LEU A 230 7.02 42.08 -0.82
N VAL A 231 6.05 41.16 -0.78
CA VAL A 231 4.71 41.39 -0.19
C VAL A 231 4.78 41.56 1.33
N ILE A 232 5.62 40.79 2.03
CA ILE A 232 5.83 40.96 3.48
C ILE A 232 6.45 42.34 3.77
N GLY A 233 7.45 42.76 2.98
CA GLY A 233 8.10 44.06 3.12
C GLY A 233 7.16 45.25 2.95
N THR A 234 6.26 45.23 1.95
CA THR A 234 5.28 46.31 1.75
C THR A 234 4.24 46.36 2.86
N VAL A 235 3.75 45.22 3.35
CA VAL A 235 2.82 45.17 4.49
C VAL A 235 3.45 45.74 5.76
N VAL A 236 4.70 45.38 6.07
CA VAL A 236 5.43 45.92 7.24
C VAL A 236 5.63 47.44 7.11
N ALA A 237 6.01 47.94 5.92
CA ALA A 237 6.16 49.37 5.68
C ALA A 237 4.86 50.15 5.89
N VAL A 238 3.72 49.63 5.43
CA VAL A 238 2.39 50.25 5.62
C VAL A 238 2.02 50.30 7.11
N ILE A 239 2.27 49.23 7.88
CA ILE A 239 2.01 49.21 9.33
C ILE A 239 2.84 50.27 10.07
N ILE A 240 4.12 50.44 9.71
CA ILE A 240 5.00 51.47 10.31
C ILE A 240 4.46 52.88 10.01
N ILE A 241 4.00 53.15 8.79
CA ILE A 241 3.42 54.45 8.40
C ILE A 241 2.14 54.72 9.21
N ILE A 242 1.24 53.74 9.34
CA ILE A 242 0.00 53.87 10.12
C ILE A 242 0.32 54.15 11.60
N ALA A 243 1.28 53.42 12.19
CA ALA A 243 1.72 53.65 13.57
C ALA A 243 2.30 55.07 13.77
N ALA A 244 3.14 55.55 12.84
CA ALA A 244 3.69 56.90 12.88
C ALA A 244 2.60 57.98 12.79
N VAL A 245 1.60 57.80 11.93
CA VAL A 245 0.43 58.69 11.83
C VAL A 245 -0.38 58.70 13.13
N ILE A 246 -0.66 57.53 13.74
CA ILE A 246 -1.37 57.43 15.02
C ILE A 246 -0.60 58.17 16.13
N VAL A 247 0.72 57.97 16.24
CA VAL A 247 1.57 58.66 17.24
C VAL A 247 1.59 60.17 17.00
N TYR A 248 1.64 60.63 15.75
CA TYR A 248 1.55 62.05 15.40
C TYR A 248 0.20 62.65 15.80
N HIS A 249 -0.91 61.97 15.50
CA HIS A 249 -2.24 62.41 15.92
C HIS A 249 -2.39 62.43 17.44
N GLN A 250 -1.90 61.42 18.17
CA GLN A 250 -1.88 61.44 19.63
C GLN A 250 -1.06 62.60 20.20
N LYS A 251 0.14 62.87 19.66
CA LYS A 251 0.95 64.04 20.05
C LYS A 251 0.22 65.37 19.77
N LYS A 252 -0.45 65.49 18.61
CA LYS A 252 -1.23 66.68 18.22
C LYS A 252 -2.44 66.90 19.13
N MET A 253 -3.14 65.83 19.52
CA MET A 253 -4.27 65.89 20.46
C MET A 253 -3.81 66.20 21.89
N LYS A 254 -2.71 65.60 22.36
CA LYS A 254 -2.11 65.94 23.67
C LYS A 254 -1.62 67.39 23.71
N LYS A 255 -0.98 67.91 22.66
CA LYS A 255 -0.60 69.33 22.58
C LYS A 255 -1.83 70.24 22.69
N ARG A 256 -2.90 69.96 21.92
CA ARG A 256 -4.15 70.72 22.01
C ARG A 256 -4.73 70.73 23.42
N LYS A 257 -4.76 69.58 24.12
CA LYS A 257 -5.28 69.52 25.50
C LYS A 257 -4.45 70.37 26.46
N TYR A 258 -3.13 70.27 26.41
CA TYR A 258 -2.21 71.11 27.20
C TYR A 258 -2.37 72.61 26.89
N GLU A 259 -2.64 72.96 25.63
CA GLU A 259 -2.83 74.34 25.17
C GLU A 259 -4.17 74.92 25.66
N THR A 260 -5.23 74.11 25.78
CA THR A 260 -6.50 74.48 26.46
C THR A 260 -6.32 74.62 27.98
N GLU A 261 -5.72 73.62 28.62
CA GLU A 261 -5.48 73.55 30.08
C GLU A 261 -4.57 74.69 30.57
N LYS A 262 -3.66 75.18 29.72
CA LYS A 262 -2.84 76.37 30.00
C LYS A 262 -3.63 77.67 29.97
N ILE A 263 -4.71 77.77 29.19
CA ILE A 263 -5.49 79.02 29.06
C ILE A 263 -6.34 79.24 30.32
N GLU A 264 -7.02 78.22 30.84
CA GLU A 264 -7.80 78.33 32.10
C GLU A 264 -6.92 78.77 33.28
N ASN A 265 -5.70 78.22 33.39
CA ASN A 265 -4.75 78.50 34.47
C ASN A 265 -4.00 79.85 34.36
N THR A 266 -4.43 80.79 33.49
CA THR A 266 -3.78 82.11 33.32
C THR A 266 -4.64 83.30 33.73
N VAL A 267 -5.81 83.07 34.34
CA VAL A 267 -6.55 84.12 35.07
C VAL A 267 -6.01 84.22 36.50
N TYR A 268 -5.90 85.45 37.02
CA TYR A 268 -5.32 85.84 38.33
C TYR A 268 -3.78 85.80 38.46
N ALA A 269 -3.15 86.93 38.11
CA ALA A 269 -1.98 87.45 38.84
C ALA A 269 -1.86 88.98 38.63
N VAL A 270 -1.73 89.74 39.72
CA VAL A 270 -1.29 91.15 39.70
C VAL A 270 0.16 91.18 40.19
N PRO A 271 1.10 91.85 39.50
CA PRO A 271 2.51 91.83 39.86
C PRO A 271 2.90 92.96 40.84
N GLU A 272 3.75 92.64 41.80
CA GLU A 272 4.56 93.61 42.56
C GLU A 272 6.01 93.08 42.68
N VAL A 273 6.91 93.88 43.27
CA VAL A 273 8.31 94.04 42.81
C VAL A 273 9.37 93.44 43.77
N GLU A 274 10.54 93.14 43.19
CA GLU A 274 11.90 93.04 43.76
C GLU A 274 12.17 93.68 45.16
N SER A 275 13.12 93.24 46.01
CA SER A 275 14.21 92.23 45.85
C SER A 275 14.60 91.50 47.19
N PRO A 276 15.85 91.40 47.73
CA PRO A 276 16.45 90.06 47.92
C PRO A 276 17.00 89.67 49.32
N ALA A 277 17.46 88.40 49.40
CA ALA A 277 18.52 87.83 50.26
C ALA A 277 18.21 87.22 51.66
N ARG A 278 18.36 85.88 51.75
CA ARG A 278 19.20 85.02 52.66
C ARG A 278 19.51 85.45 54.14
N PRO A 279 19.88 84.52 55.06
CA PRO A 279 19.81 83.03 55.05
C PRO A 279 19.44 82.37 56.44
N LEU A 280 19.63 81.04 56.56
CA LEU A 280 19.57 80.18 57.79
C LEU A 280 18.17 80.02 58.46
N VAL A 281 17.88 79.04 59.36
CA VAL A 281 18.16 77.57 59.46
C VAL A 281 17.50 77.04 60.76
N GLN A 282 17.03 75.77 60.79
CA GLN A 282 16.49 75.05 61.98
C GLN A 282 15.16 75.60 62.60
N SER A 283 14.32 74.84 63.32
CA SER A 283 14.30 73.39 63.65
C SER A 283 12.89 72.91 64.02
N GLN A 284 12.51 71.67 63.65
CA GLN A 284 11.51 70.78 64.31
C GLN A 284 10.05 71.32 64.42
N ALA A 285 8.99 70.54 64.71
CA ALA A 285 8.74 69.11 64.95
C ALA A 285 7.41 68.71 64.22
N ASP A 286 6.71 67.57 64.38
CA ASP A 286 6.93 66.33 65.15
C ASP A 286 6.14 65.13 64.51
N GLU A 287 6.09 63.99 65.20
CA GLU A 287 5.03 62.95 65.29
C GLU A 287 3.81 62.95 64.32
N THR A 288 3.12 61.84 63.98
CA THR A 288 3.23 60.37 64.08
C THR A 288 1.81 59.82 63.77
N SER A 289 1.70 58.61 63.22
CA SER A 289 0.46 57.80 63.10
C SER A 289 -0.64 58.18 62.08
N GLY A 290 -1.25 57.15 61.47
CA GLY A 290 -2.64 57.14 61.01
C GLY A 290 -3.52 56.48 62.10
N PRO A 291 -4.35 55.45 61.80
CA PRO A 291 -4.94 55.02 60.53
C PRO A 291 -6.46 54.67 60.70
N THR A 292 -7.02 53.78 59.84
CA THR A 292 -8.31 53.03 60.03
C THR A 292 -9.62 53.84 59.97
N SER A 293 -10.83 53.30 59.69
CA SER A 293 -11.38 51.95 59.33
C SER A 293 -12.69 52.18 58.48
N THR A 294 -13.66 51.30 58.15
CA THR A 294 -14.12 49.93 58.54
C THR A 294 -15.07 49.34 57.47
N TYR A 295 -15.40 48.03 57.55
CA TYR A 295 -16.65 47.28 57.14
C TYR A 295 -17.28 47.38 55.71
N CYS A 296 -17.93 46.34 55.13
CA CYS A 296 -18.19 44.93 55.55
C CYS A 296 -18.47 43.94 54.38
N LEU A 297 -18.68 42.65 54.70
CA LEU A 297 -18.92 41.47 53.82
C LEU A 297 -20.37 40.92 53.89
N VAL A 298 -20.86 40.29 52.81
CA VAL A 298 -21.75 39.08 52.78
C VAL A 298 -21.60 38.32 51.43
N GLY A 299 -21.81 36.99 51.41
CA GLY A 299 -22.02 36.12 50.22
C GLY A 299 -22.87 34.89 50.63
N PRO A 300 -22.89 33.72 49.92
CA PRO A 300 -22.16 33.34 48.69
C PRO A 300 -23.03 32.53 47.67
N HIS A 301 -22.35 31.75 46.79
CA HIS A 301 -22.86 30.85 45.72
C HIS A 301 -23.28 31.52 44.39
N SER A 302 -23.07 30.94 43.20
CA SER A 302 -22.21 29.80 42.75
C SER A 302 -22.05 29.83 41.19
N GLU A 303 -21.35 28.94 40.46
CA GLU A 303 -20.66 27.68 40.83
C GLU A 303 -19.33 27.43 40.06
N ALA A 304 -19.34 26.80 38.88
CA ALA A 304 -18.17 26.21 38.19
C ALA A 304 -18.22 26.43 36.65
N THR A 305 -17.16 26.23 35.83
CA THR A 305 -15.93 25.42 36.02
C THR A 305 -14.75 25.98 35.19
N GLY A 306 -13.50 25.75 35.63
CA GLY A 306 -12.29 25.78 34.79
C GLY A 306 -11.90 24.38 34.27
N SER A 307 -10.68 24.04 33.85
CA SER A 307 -9.51 24.83 33.38
C SER A 307 -8.36 23.87 32.99
N THR A 308 -7.67 24.15 31.87
CA THR A 308 -6.26 23.77 31.55
C THR A 308 -5.77 22.30 31.43
N GLU A 309 -4.78 22.15 30.54
CA GLU A 309 -3.61 21.23 30.56
C GLU A 309 -3.66 19.74 30.15
N THR A 310 -3.15 19.52 28.92
CA THR A 310 -1.91 18.79 28.57
C THR A 310 -1.63 17.32 29.01
N ARG A 311 -1.23 16.51 28.01
CA ARG A 311 -0.26 15.38 28.01
C ARG A 311 -0.77 13.94 28.23
N GLY A 312 -0.63 13.12 27.18
CA GLY A 312 -0.70 11.65 27.25
C GLY A 312 -0.74 10.98 25.88
N ASN A 313 0.33 10.27 25.49
CA ASN A 313 0.33 9.45 24.27
C ASN A 313 -0.25 8.06 24.58
N THR A 314 -1.11 7.52 23.71
CA THR A 314 -0.88 6.27 22.92
C THR A 314 -2.13 5.86 22.13
N LEU A 315 -1.93 5.17 21.00
CA LEU A 315 -2.92 4.29 20.35
C LEU A 315 -3.23 3.07 21.29
N PRO A 316 -4.30 2.25 21.09
CA PRO A 316 -4.72 1.76 19.76
C PRO A 316 -6.22 1.44 19.55
N ASP A 317 -6.47 0.85 18.38
CA ASP A 317 -7.43 -0.22 18.07
C ASP A 317 -8.92 0.00 17.79
N SER A 318 -9.39 -0.99 17.02
CA SER A 318 -10.66 -1.25 16.35
C SER A 318 -11.94 -1.05 17.16
N LEU A 319 -13.02 -0.75 16.42
CA LEU A 319 -14.40 -0.98 16.87
C LEU A 319 -15.13 -1.97 15.96
N TYR A 320 -15.55 -3.09 16.53
CA TYR A 320 -16.55 -3.99 15.94
C TYR A 320 -17.93 -3.30 15.91
N SER A 321 -18.80 -3.77 15.01
CA SER A 321 -20.25 -3.68 15.20
C SER A 321 -20.87 -5.08 15.23
N THR A 322 -21.88 -5.26 16.07
CA THR A 322 -22.66 -6.49 16.27
C THR A 322 -24.02 -6.08 16.85
N VAL A 323 -24.95 -7.03 17.02
CA VAL A 323 -26.37 -6.86 17.40
C VAL A 323 -27.26 -6.53 16.19
N GLY A 324 -28.36 -7.25 15.94
CA GLY A 324 -28.87 -8.39 16.72
C GLY A 324 -29.95 -9.21 16.04
N LYS A 325 -30.31 -10.33 16.69
CA LYS A 325 -31.42 -11.20 16.28
C LYS A 325 -32.75 -10.59 16.70
N SER A 326 -33.79 -10.87 15.91
CA SER A 326 -35.17 -10.95 16.40
C SER A 326 -35.76 -12.31 16.00
N SER A 327 -36.82 -12.75 16.68
CA SER A 327 -37.31 -14.14 16.64
C SER A 327 -38.79 -14.24 16.26
N ARG A 328 -39.12 -15.24 15.44
CA ARG A 328 -40.43 -15.87 15.18
C ARG A 328 -41.69 -15.11 15.62
N ALA A 329 -42.55 -14.84 14.64
CA ALA A 329 -43.83 -15.53 14.58
C ALA A 329 -43.72 -16.66 13.54
#